data_AF-A0A7W3VH18-F1
#
_entry.id   AF-A0A7W3VH18-F1
#
_cell.length_a   1.000
_cell.length_b   1.000
_cell.length_c   1.000
_cell.angle_alpha   90.00
_cell.angle_beta   90.00
_cell.angle_gamma   90.00
#
_symmetry.space_group_name_H-M   'P 1'
#
loop_
_entity.id
_entity.type
_entity.pdbx_description
1 polymer ?
#
loop_
_entity_poly.entity_id
_entity_poly.type
_entity_poly.pdbx_seq_one_letter_code
_entity_poly.pdbx_strand_id
1 'polypeptide(L)'
;MKQFPLLPSRFKWIGLALIISAVVLSFVFKDYLWEYREAAKAISTNMINLGLLMYFFTRRKEDDEMLALMRLKTLAGGVLLLIISIFIEAIWNCIEPGAFAENTAGAVMKIMIFINLMYEIEYRKIKNSFDAE
;
A
#
# COMPACT_ATOMS: atom_id res chain seq x y z
N MET A 1 17.65 -16.34 15.21
CA MET A 1 16.66 -15.31 14.83
C MET A 1 16.38 -15.44 13.34
N LYS A 2 15.16 -15.80 12.95
CA LYS A 2 14.78 -15.85 11.52
C LYS A 2 14.82 -14.42 10.97
N GLN A 3 15.65 -14.18 9.95
CA GLN A 3 15.68 -12.88 9.28
C GLN A 3 14.43 -12.76 8.41
N PHE A 4 13.44 -12.02 8.88
CA PHE A 4 12.29 -11.65 8.06
C PHE A 4 12.73 -10.64 6.98
N PRO A 5 12.28 -10.77 5.72
CA PRO A 5 12.61 -9.85 4.63
C PRO A 5 11.83 -8.53 4.76
N LEU A 6 12.07 -7.80 5.86
CA LEU A 6 11.48 -6.48 6.12
C LEU A 6 12.54 -5.40 5.96
N LEU A 7 12.15 -4.23 5.45
CA LEU A 7 13.01 -3.06 5.29
C LEU A 7 13.50 -2.55 6.67
N PRO A 8 14.70 -1.96 6.76
CA PRO A 8 15.19 -1.34 7.99
C PRO A 8 14.26 -0.23 8.49
N SER A 9 14.17 -0.05 9.81
CA SER A 9 13.27 0.94 10.45
C SER A 9 13.40 2.37 9.94
N ARG A 10 14.55 2.74 9.36
CA ARG A 10 14.78 4.05 8.73
C ARG A 10 13.93 4.28 7.47
N PHE A 11 13.55 3.23 6.76
CA PHE A 11 12.74 3.32 5.54
C PHE A 11 11.30 3.78 5.79
N LYS A 12 10.83 3.70 7.05
CA LYS A 12 9.53 4.24 7.48
C LYS A 12 9.41 5.73 7.13
N TRP A 13 10.49 6.47 7.39
CA TRP A 13 10.55 7.91 7.12
C TRP A 13 10.61 8.22 5.64
N ILE A 14 11.26 7.37 4.84
CA ILE A 14 11.31 7.51 3.40
C ILE A 14 9.91 7.31 2.81
N GLY A 15 9.19 6.26 3.24
CA GLY A 15 7.81 6.02 2.80
C GLY A 15 6.87 7.17 3.20
N LEU A 16 7.01 7.68 4.43
CA LEU A 16 6.22 8.81 4.92
C LEU A 16 6.53 10.10 4.15
N ALA A 17 7.81 10.39 3.88
CA ALA A 17 8.23 11.53 3.09
C ALA A 17 7.67 11.45 1.66
N LEU A 18 7.61 10.24 1.08
CA LEU A 18 7.06 10.01 -0.26
C LEU A 18 5.56 10.35 -0.31
N ILE A 19 4.78 9.91 0.69
CA ILE A 19 3.35 10.24 0.83
C ILE A 19 3.17 11.76 0.99
N ILE A 20 3.91 12.39 1.91
CA ILE A 20 3.82 13.83 2.16
C ILE A 20 4.19 14.62 0.91
N SER A 21 5.27 14.24 0.22
CA SER A 21 5.70 14.90 -1.00
C SER A 21 4.64 14.82 -2.10
N ALA A 22 3.96 13.68 -2.27
CA ALA A 22 2.89 13.53 -3.25
C ALA A 22 1.71 14.47 -2.96
N VAL A 23 1.33 14.62 -1.69
CA VAL A 23 0.25 15.55 -1.27
C VAL A 23 0.68 17.01 -1.45
N VAL A 24 1.88 17.36 -1.00
CA VAL A 24 2.41 18.74 -1.09
C VAL A 24 2.57 19.15 -2.55
N LEU A 25 3.17 18.31 -3.39
CA LEU A 25 3.33 18.59 -4.82
C LEU A 25 1.98 18.76 -5.51
N SER A 26 0.98 17.93 -5.17
CA SER A 26 -0.38 18.06 -5.73
C SER A 26 -1.03 19.40 -5.38
N PHE A 27 -0.77 19.93 -4.18
CA PHE A 27 -1.32 21.21 -3.74
C PHE A 27 -0.56 22.40 -4.30
N VAL A 28 0.77 22.37 -4.27
CA VAL A 28 1.63 23.47 -4.71
C VAL A 28 1.54 23.68 -6.22
N PHE A 29 1.46 22.59 -6.99
CA PHE A 29 1.41 22.64 -8.44
C PHE A 29 0.00 22.48 -9.00
N LYS A 30 -1.06 22.67 -8.20
CA LYS A 30 -2.44 22.39 -8.65
C LYS A 30 -2.81 23.12 -9.95
N ASP A 31 -2.37 24.37 -10.08
CA ASP A 31 -2.73 25.24 -11.21
C ASP A 31 -1.95 24.85 -12.47
N TYR A 32 -0.69 24.42 -12.31
CA TYR A 32 0.16 23.89 -13.40
C TYR A 32 -0.26 22.47 -13.84
N LEU A 33 -0.78 21.66 -12.92
CA LEU A 33 -1.19 20.28 -13.19
C LEU A 33 -2.61 20.19 -13.76
N TRP A 34 -3.31 21.31 -13.96
CA TRP A 34 -4.70 21.32 -14.42
C TRP A 34 -4.87 20.71 -15.82
N GLU A 35 -3.94 20.99 -16.75
CA GLU A 35 -3.94 20.40 -18.10
C GLU A 35 -3.60 18.91 -18.10
N TYR A 36 -2.88 18.43 -17.08
CA TYR A 36 -2.44 17.03 -16.95
C TYR A 36 -3.17 16.29 -15.82
N ARG A 37 -4.35 16.75 -15.44
CA ARG A 37 -5.02 16.34 -14.20
C ARG A 37 -5.21 14.82 -14.06
N GLU A 38 -5.54 14.13 -15.15
CA GLU A 38 -5.67 12.67 -15.21
C GLU A 38 -4.34 11.97 -14.88
N ALA A 39 -3.26 12.34 -15.59
CA ALA A 39 -1.93 11.79 -15.38
C ALA A 39 -1.35 12.15 -14.01
N ALA A 40 -1.52 13.41 -13.58
CA ALA A 40 -1.10 13.90 -12.28
C ALA A 40 -1.80 13.16 -11.14
N LYS A 41 -3.10 12.89 -11.27
CA LYS A 41 -3.88 12.08 -10.33
C LYS A 41 -3.34 10.65 -10.27
N ALA A 42 -3.08 10.03 -11.41
CA ALA A 42 -2.54 8.66 -11.46
C ALA A 42 -1.15 8.58 -10.79
N ILE A 43 -0.24 9.49 -11.14
CA ILE A 43 1.12 9.55 -10.57
C ILE A 43 1.07 9.78 -9.05
N SER A 44 0.30 10.76 -8.60
CA SER A 44 0.18 11.09 -7.17
C SER A 44 -0.40 9.92 -6.38
N THR A 45 -1.41 9.25 -6.92
CA THR A 45 -2.01 8.06 -6.32
C THR A 45 -1.00 6.91 -6.24
N ASN A 46 -0.21 6.69 -7.29
CA ASN A 46 0.82 5.65 -7.32
C ASN A 46 1.96 5.95 -6.34
N MET A 47 2.38 7.22 -6.22
CA MET A 47 3.36 7.63 -5.21
C MET A 47 2.84 7.37 -3.79
N ILE A 48 1.60 7.74 -3.48
CA ILE A 48 1.00 7.49 -2.17
C ILE A 48 0.96 5.98 -1.89
N ASN A 49 0.50 5.17 -2.85
CA ASN A 49 0.44 3.72 -2.71
C ASN A 49 1.82 3.11 -2.47
N LEU A 50 2.84 3.55 -3.20
CA LEU A 50 4.21 3.06 -3.05
C LEU A 50 4.81 3.48 -1.70
N GLY A 51 4.56 4.71 -1.26
CA GLY A 51 4.96 5.18 0.07
C GLY A 51 4.31 4.38 1.20
N LEU A 52 3.02 4.06 1.07
CA LEU A 52 2.30 3.18 2.00
C LEU A 52 2.86 1.76 1.99
N LEU A 53 3.13 1.20 0.81
CA LEU A 53 3.71 -0.14 0.67
C LEU A 53 5.10 -0.22 1.34
N MET A 54 5.96 0.78 1.13
CA MET A 54 7.25 0.88 1.83
C MET A 54 7.09 1.01 3.34
N TYR A 55 6.13 1.81 3.79
CA TYR A 55 5.82 1.96 5.21
C TYR A 55 5.39 0.62 5.83
N PHE A 56 4.55 -0.15 5.12
CA PHE A 56 4.14 -1.50 5.53
C PHE A 56 5.22 -2.56 5.38
N PHE A 57 6.23 -2.38 4.53
CA PHE A 57 7.38 -3.27 4.44
C PHE A 57 8.46 -2.97 5.49
N THR A 58 8.33 -1.88 6.24
CA THR A 58 9.34 -1.46 7.21
C THR A 58 9.22 -2.19 8.55
N ARG A 59 10.34 -2.71 9.05
CA ARG A 59 10.48 -3.33 10.37
C ARG A 59 10.32 -2.30 11.48
N ARG A 60 9.49 -2.60 12.48
CA ARG A 60 9.32 -1.76 13.66
C ARG A 60 10.06 -2.37 14.85
N LYS A 61 10.55 -1.51 15.75
CA LYS A 61 11.28 -1.93 16.95
C LYS A 61 10.41 -2.73 17.93
N GLU A 62 9.10 -2.51 17.89
CA GLU A 62 8.10 -3.10 18.79
C GLU A 62 7.33 -4.28 18.16
N ASP A 63 7.66 -4.68 16.92
CA ASP A 63 6.99 -5.81 16.28
C ASP A 63 7.52 -7.12 16.90
N ASP A 64 6.67 -7.83 17.64
CA ASP A 64 6.91 -9.22 18.01
C ASP A 64 7.06 -10.11 16.76
N GLU A 65 7.76 -11.24 16.89
CA GLU A 65 7.97 -12.17 15.76
C GLU A 65 6.64 -12.63 15.14
N MET A 66 5.59 -12.79 15.96
CA MET A 66 4.25 -13.13 15.50
C MET A 66 3.62 -12.02 14.64
N LEU A 67 3.84 -10.75 14.99
CA LEU A 67 3.35 -9.59 14.25
C LEU A 67 4.05 -9.43 12.90
N ALA A 68 5.36 -9.59 12.89
CA ALA A 68 6.15 -9.56 11.67
C ALA A 68 5.67 -10.64 10.69
N LEU A 69 5.39 -11.86 11.21
CA LEU A 69 4.94 -12.99 10.41
C LEU A 69 3.50 -12.83 9.89
N MET A 70 2.59 -12.28 10.70
CA MET A 70 1.22 -12.00 10.27
C MET A 70 1.16 -10.92 9.20
N ARG A 71 1.88 -9.79 9.36
CA ARG A 71 1.98 -8.75 8.31
C ARG A 71 2.53 -9.30 7.01
N LEU A 72 3.57 -10.13 7.09
CA LEU A 72 4.16 -10.75 5.91
C LEU A 72 3.16 -11.67 5.19
N LYS A 73 2.35 -12.43 5.92
CA LYS A 73 1.29 -13.28 5.35
C LYS A 73 0.19 -12.46 4.68
N THR A 74 -0.29 -11.39 5.32
CA THR A 74 -1.31 -10.50 4.74
C THR A 74 -0.80 -9.81 3.49
N LEU A 75 0.46 -9.35 3.51
CA LEU A 75 1.13 -8.79 2.34
C LEU A 75 1.28 -9.81 1.21
N ALA A 76 1.76 -11.02 1.52
CA ALA A 76 1.92 -12.09 0.53
C ALA A 76 0.58 -12.49 -0.10
N GLY A 77 -0.48 -12.64 0.71
CA GLY A 77 -1.83 -12.93 0.22
C GLY A 77 -2.37 -11.82 -0.68
N GLY A 78 -2.11 -10.56 -0.32
CA GLY A 78 -2.49 -9.44 -1.17
C GLY A 78 -1.70 -9.38 -2.48
N VAL A 79 -0.37 -9.59 -2.46
CA VAL A 79 0.46 -9.64 -3.68
C VAL A 79 -0.05 -10.75 -4.61
N LEU A 80 -0.43 -11.89 -4.03
CA LEU A 80 -1.00 -13.02 -4.79
C LEU A 80 -2.35 -12.65 -5.42
N LEU A 81 -3.23 -11.95 -4.69
CA LEU A 81 -4.46 -11.39 -5.26
C LEU A 81 -4.18 -10.40 -6.40
N LEU A 82 -3.19 -9.53 -6.25
CA LEU A 82 -2.81 -8.57 -7.28
C LEU A 82 -2.33 -9.27 -8.56
N ILE A 83 -1.50 -10.30 -8.43
CA ILE A 83 -1.08 -11.13 -9.56
C ILE A 83 -2.30 -11.79 -10.24
N ILE A 84 -3.18 -12.42 -9.47
CA ILE A 84 -4.40 -13.05 -9.99
C ILE A 84 -5.27 -12.03 -10.74
N SER A 85 -5.46 -10.83 -10.19
CA SER A 85 -6.26 -9.78 -10.84
C SER A 85 -5.66 -9.32 -12.15
N ILE A 86 -4.33 -9.19 -12.27
CA ILE A 86 -3.66 -8.88 -13.54
C ILE A 86 -3.94 -9.96 -14.59
N PHE A 87 -3.89 -11.23 -14.21
CA PHE A 87 -4.21 -12.34 -15.13
C PHE A 87 -5.68 -12.34 -15.54
N ILE A 88 -6.61 -12.13 -14.61
CA ILE A 88 -8.04 -12.06 -14.91
C ILE A 88 -8.32 -10.90 -15.88
N GLU A 89 -7.74 -9.74 -15.61
CA GLU A 89 -7.87 -8.55 -16.47
C GLU A 89 -7.31 -8.80 -17.87
N ALA A 90 -6.12 -9.40 -17.98
CA ALA A 90 -5.51 -9.73 -19.27
C ALA A 90 -6.36 -10.73 -20.07
N ILE A 91 -6.87 -11.78 -19.41
CA ILE A 91 -7.75 -12.77 -20.06
C ILE A 91 -9.03 -12.11 -20.56
N TRP A 92 -9.65 -11.25 -19.75
CA TRP A 92 -10.90 -10.62 -20.11
C TRP A 92 -10.74 -9.57 -21.20
N ASN A 93 -9.64 -8.80 -21.20
CA ASN A 93 -9.32 -7.87 -22.28
C ASN A 93 -9.00 -8.58 -23.62
N CYS A 94 -8.58 -9.85 -23.61
CA CYS A 94 -8.51 -10.66 -24.82
C CYS A 94 -9.90 -11.06 -25.37
N ILE A 95 -10.91 -11.15 -24.51
CA ILE A 95 -12.29 -11.52 -24.88
C ILE A 95 -13.06 -10.28 -25.33
N GLU A 96 -12.98 -9.20 -24.57
CA GLU A 96 -13.65 -7.92 -24.83
C GLU A 96 -12.64 -6.78 -24.65
N PRO A 97 -12.08 -6.23 -25.74
CA PRO A 97 -11.08 -5.18 -25.67
C PRO A 97 -11.63 -3.94 -24.96
N GLY A 98 -11.06 -3.61 -23.80
CA GLY A 98 -11.45 -2.44 -22.99
C GLY A 98 -12.54 -2.70 -21.95
N ALA A 99 -12.94 -3.96 -21.72
CA ALA A 99 -13.88 -4.31 -20.66
C ALA A 99 -13.36 -3.98 -19.25
N PHE A 100 -12.03 -3.94 -19.07
CA PHE A 100 -11.39 -3.38 -17.88
C PHE A 100 -10.52 -2.18 -18.26
N ALA A 101 -10.78 -1.03 -17.62
CA ALA A 101 -9.94 0.16 -17.74
C ALA A 101 -8.59 -0.06 -17.05
N GLU A 102 -7.52 0.54 -17.59
CA GLU A 102 -6.14 0.48 -17.07
C GLU A 102 -6.02 1.08 -15.64
N ASN A 103 -6.48 0.38 -14.60
CA ASN A 103 -6.21 0.71 -13.20
C ASN A 103 -6.68 -0.34 -12.16
N THR A 104 -7.13 -1.51 -12.59
CA THR A 104 -7.68 -2.54 -11.69
C THR A 104 -6.64 -3.06 -10.71
N ALA A 105 -5.38 -3.20 -11.12
CA ALA A 105 -4.26 -3.52 -10.24
C ALA A 105 -4.03 -2.44 -9.15
N GLY A 106 -4.23 -1.16 -9.48
CA GLY A 106 -4.19 -0.05 -8.53
C GLY A 106 -5.33 -0.11 -7.50
N ALA A 107 -6.52 -0.60 -7.89
CA ALA A 107 -7.64 -0.83 -6.97
C ALA A 107 -7.34 -1.99 -6.00
N VAL A 108 -6.75 -3.08 -6.48
CA VAL A 108 -6.35 -4.21 -5.62
C VAL A 108 -5.28 -3.80 -4.62
N MET A 109 -4.27 -3.03 -5.06
CA MET A 109 -3.24 -2.49 -4.17
C MET A 109 -3.84 -1.57 -3.09
N LYS A 110 -4.84 -0.73 -3.44
CA LYS A 110 -5.57 0.10 -2.47
C LYS A 110 -6.33 -0.74 -1.43
N ILE A 111 -7.00 -1.80 -1.86
CA ILE A 111 -7.72 -2.73 -0.97
C ILE A 111 -6.72 -3.43 -0.03
N MET A 112 -5.56 -3.85 -0.52
CA MET A 112 -4.52 -4.48 0.31
C MET A 112 -3.96 -3.53 1.38
N ILE A 113 -3.71 -2.27 1.00
CA ILE A 113 -3.26 -1.23 1.92
C ILE A 113 -4.36 -0.98 2.97
N PHE A 114 -5.62 -0.89 2.55
CA PHE A 114 -6.75 -0.68 3.44
C PHE A 114 -6.92 -1.82 4.45
N ILE A 115 -6.86 -3.09 4.00
CA ILE A 115 -6.95 -4.27 4.88
C ILE A 115 -5.79 -4.28 5.89
N ASN A 116 -4.56 -3.97 5.46
CA ASN A 116 -3.42 -3.88 6.38
C ASN A 116 -3.57 -2.74 7.40
N LEU A 117 -4.11 -1.58 6.99
CA LEU A 117 -4.35 -0.46 7.88
C LEU A 117 -5.43 -0.80 8.93
N MET A 118 -6.55 -1.38 8.51
CA MET A 118 -7.64 -1.81 9.39
C MET A 118 -7.17 -2.85 10.40
N TYR A 119 -6.40 -3.83 9.95
CA TYR A 119 -5.80 -4.83 10.82
C TYR A 119 -4.86 -4.20 11.87
N GLU A 120 -4.04 -3.22 11.46
CA GLU A 120 -3.15 -2.50 12.37
C GLU A 120 -3.91 -1.69 13.43
N ILE A 121 -5.04 -1.07 13.06
CA ILE A 121 -5.89 -0.31 13.98
C ILE A 121 -6.55 -1.24 15.00
N GLU A 122 -7.18 -2.33 14.56
CA GLU A 122 -7.84 -3.28 15.44
C GLU A 122 -6.85 -3.95 16.40
N TYR A 123 -5.66 -4.30 15.92
CA TYR A 123 -4.65 -4.90 16.80
C TYR A 123 -4.13 -3.92 17.86
N ARG A 124 -3.93 -2.63 17.52
CA ARG A 124 -3.54 -1.62 18.53
C ARG A 124 -4.60 -1.45 19.61
N LYS A 125 -5.90 -1.54 19.26
CA LYS A 125 -6.98 -1.53 20.25
C LYS A 125 -6.88 -2.73 21.19
N ILE A 126 -6.66 -3.92 20.65
CA ILE A 126 -6.51 -5.15 21.43
C ILE A 126 -5.29 -5.08 22.35
N LYS A 127 -4.13 -4.63 21.87
CA LYS A 127 -2.94 -4.47 22.70
C LYS A 127 -3.18 -3.47 23.85
N ASN A 128 -3.75 -2.31 23.54
CA ASN A 128 -4.05 -1.31 24.55
C ASN A 128 -5.09 -1.80 25.59
N SER A 129 -5.95 -2.76 25.25
CA SER A 129 -6.85 -3.38 26.24
C SER A 129 -6.15 -4.37 27.18
N PHE A 130 -5.05 -4.99 26.76
CA PHE A 130 -4.25 -5.88 27.61
C PHE A 130 -3.24 -5.11 28.48
N ASP A 131 -2.72 -3.99 28.01
CA ASP A 131 -1.79 -3.13 28.76
C ASP A 131 -2.52 -2.22 29.79
N ALA A 132 -3.86 -2.24 29.83
CA ALA A 132 -4.69 -1.45 30.74
C ALA A 132 -5.12 -2.23 32.01
N GLU A 133 -4.75 -3.51 32.13
CA GLU A 133 -4.85 -4.33 33.35
C GLU A 133 -3.53 -4.33 34.13
#